data_AF-K1DUF6-F1
#
_entry.id   AF-K1DUF6-F1
#
_cell.length_a   1.000
_cell.length_b   1.000
_cell.length_c   1.000
_cell.angle_alpha   90.00
_cell.angle_beta   90.00
_cell.angle_gamma   90.00
#
_symmetry.space_group_name_H-M   'P 1'
#
loop_
_entity.id
_entity.type
_entity.pdbx_description
1 polymer ?
#
loop_
_entity_poly.entity_id
_entity_poly.type
_entity_poly.pdbx_seq_one_letter_code
_entity_poly.pdbx_strand_id
1 'polypeptide(L)'
;MDQHSDDTPVTYRVVGFDELEGAAAEHYRRQRRRRLLLFVTLPGLVLGTATVATAYGTGLIGSETPTCAPIVEPAPERDSFDIQLLNSNDTDGLGTDVARELTLRDFSITSVGNADSSVYVKGAATIYYGPEGRDNALLLQKQIPGSKVWNDARPGDSVQLVLGYGFDKLVSEPEPPLPAPSEITLNVYNTTWQEGLASEVAGDLKDRGFKVKATGNDPKMSFLEDEVAIIRFGPEGQRAAKRLAQQVEGVQLQKDDRTTNKVDLVLGNKWDDLKPASQVPEVKPYVRPAETIQKPCTPEGS
;
A
#
# COMPACT_ATOMS: atom_id res chain seq x y z
N MET A 1 -84.14 12.85 58.30
CA MET A 1 -84.20 11.95 59.47
C MET A 1 -82.82 11.35 59.58
N ASP A 2 -82.07 11.85 60.55
CA ASP A 2 -80.71 11.44 60.91
C ASP A 2 -80.63 9.94 61.21
N GLN A 3 -79.45 9.35 60.94
CA GLN A 3 -78.65 8.55 61.89
C GLN A 3 -77.48 7.91 61.12
N HIS A 4 -76.24 8.32 61.37
CA HIS A 4 -75.31 7.89 62.41
C HIS A 4 -74.46 6.67 62.01
N SER A 5 -73.15 6.91 62.08
CA SER A 5 -71.97 6.08 61.85
C SER A 5 -72.03 4.61 62.29
N ASP A 6 -71.27 3.78 61.58
CA ASP A 6 -70.44 2.76 62.25
C ASP A 6 -69.12 2.58 61.48
N ASP A 7 -68.07 3.27 61.93
CA ASP A 7 -66.69 3.08 61.49
C ASP A 7 -66.01 2.15 62.49
N THR A 8 -65.90 0.86 62.13
CA THR A 8 -65.21 -0.14 62.96
C THR A 8 -63.76 -0.29 62.48
N PRO A 9 -62.76 -0.21 63.37
CA PRO A 9 -61.37 -0.32 62.96
C PRO A 9 -61.07 -1.77 62.53
N VAL A 10 -60.68 -1.95 61.26
CA VAL A 10 -60.17 -3.22 60.75
C VAL A 10 -58.80 -3.49 61.39
N THR A 11 -58.75 -4.36 62.39
CA THR A 11 -57.50 -4.83 62.97
C THR A 11 -56.90 -5.93 62.09
N TYR A 12 -55.74 -5.67 61.50
CA TYR A 12 -54.95 -6.69 60.81
C TYR A 12 -54.18 -7.51 61.84
N ARG A 13 -54.35 -8.83 61.83
CA ARG A 13 -53.51 -9.77 62.57
C ARG A 13 -52.47 -10.34 61.62
N VAL A 14 -51.19 -10.18 61.95
CA VAL A 14 -50.11 -10.89 61.24
C VAL A 14 -50.21 -12.36 61.63
N VAL A 15 -50.53 -13.21 60.66
CA VAL A 15 -50.72 -14.66 60.85
C VAL A 15 -49.39 -15.35 60.58
N GLY A 16 -48.97 -16.23 61.50
CA GLY A 16 -47.78 -17.06 61.34
C GLY A 16 -47.94 -18.05 60.19
N PHE A 17 -46.84 -18.52 59.61
CA PHE A 17 -46.87 -19.47 58.50
C PHE A 17 -47.59 -20.79 58.84
N ASP A 18 -47.51 -21.17 60.11
CA ASP A 18 -48.15 -22.32 60.74
C ASP A 18 -49.68 -22.19 60.89
N GLU A 19 -50.21 -20.96 60.86
CA GLU A 19 -51.64 -20.65 60.95
C GLU A 19 -52.30 -20.43 59.56
N LEU A 20 -51.57 -20.60 58.45
CA LEU A 20 -52.12 -20.50 57.09
C LEU A 20 -52.90 -21.79 56.74
N GLU A 21 -54.22 -21.67 56.56
CA GLU A 21 -55.09 -22.78 56.13
C GLU A 21 -55.64 -22.58 54.70
N GLY A 22 -56.07 -23.69 54.08
CA GLY A 22 -56.74 -23.68 52.78
C GLY A 22 -55.90 -23.15 51.60
N ALA A 23 -56.55 -22.45 50.67
CA ALA A 23 -55.97 -22.04 49.40
C ALA A 23 -54.72 -21.14 49.54
N ALA A 24 -54.65 -20.32 50.60
CA ALA A 24 -53.50 -19.44 50.87
C ALA A 24 -52.22 -20.24 51.15
N ALA A 25 -52.33 -21.32 51.93
CA ALA A 25 -51.21 -22.21 52.24
C ALA A 25 -50.72 -22.97 50.99
N GLU A 26 -51.64 -23.41 50.11
CA GLU A 26 -51.29 -24.09 48.87
C GLU A 26 -50.58 -23.17 47.88
N HIS A 27 -51.09 -21.94 47.69
CA HIS A 27 -50.46 -20.94 46.83
C HIS A 27 -49.03 -20.63 47.29
N TYR A 28 -48.83 -20.45 48.59
CA TYR A 28 -47.50 -20.17 49.15
C TYR A 28 -46.54 -21.36 49.02
N ARG A 29 -47.01 -22.60 49.24
CA ARG A 29 -46.19 -23.82 49.02
C ARG A 29 -45.76 -23.96 47.56
N ARG A 30 -46.64 -23.68 46.59
CA ARG A 30 -46.29 -23.68 45.16
C ARG A 30 -45.26 -22.60 44.83
N GLN A 31 -45.43 -21.39 45.37
CA GLN A 31 -44.49 -20.29 45.16
C GLN A 31 -43.11 -20.59 45.76
N ARG A 32 -43.05 -21.20 46.95
CA ARG A 32 -41.80 -21.64 47.58
C ARG A 32 -41.12 -22.74 46.77
N ARG A 33 -41.85 -23.74 46.28
CA ARG A 33 -41.30 -24.79 45.39
C ARG A 33 -40.76 -24.20 44.09
N ARG A 34 -41.47 -23.27 43.46
CA ARG A 34 -40.99 -22.57 42.25
C ARG A 34 -39.74 -21.74 42.52
N ARG A 35 -39.69 -20.99 43.62
CA ARG A 35 -38.50 -20.24 44.03
C ARG A 35 -37.33 -21.18 44.32
N LEU A 36 -37.55 -22.28 45.03
CA LEU A 36 -36.50 -23.25 45.34
C LEU A 36 -35.96 -23.93 44.07
N LEU A 37 -36.84 -24.29 43.13
CA LEU A 37 -36.44 -24.81 41.81
C LEU A 37 -35.58 -23.80 41.05
N LEU A 38 -35.98 -22.52 41.00
CA LEU A 38 -35.19 -21.46 40.36
C LEU A 38 -33.83 -21.25 41.04
N PHE A 39 -33.78 -21.29 42.37
CA PHE A 39 -32.52 -21.19 43.13
C PHE A 39 -31.57 -22.37 42.90
N VAL A 40 -32.07 -23.55 42.51
CA VAL A 40 -31.23 -24.73 42.23
C VAL A 40 -30.83 -24.82 40.76
N THR A 41 -31.73 -24.50 39.82
CA THR A 41 -31.45 -24.68 38.38
C THR A 41 -30.57 -23.58 37.80
N LEU A 42 -30.72 -22.32 38.25
CA LEU A 42 -29.93 -21.20 37.73
C LEU A 42 -28.42 -21.34 38.03
N PRO A 43 -27.99 -21.64 39.28
CA PRO A 43 -26.56 -21.87 39.54
C PRO A 43 -26.02 -23.10 38.80
N GLY A 44 -26.81 -24.17 38.66
CA GLY A 44 -26.42 -25.37 37.93
C GLY A 44 -26.17 -25.12 36.43
N LEU A 45 -27.02 -24.30 35.79
CA LEU A 45 -26.83 -23.88 34.40
C LEU A 45 -25.55 -23.04 34.24
N VAL A 46 -25.35 -22.05 35.12
CA VAL A 46 -24.17 -21.16 35.08
C VAL A 46 -22.87 -21.95 35.31
N LEU A 47 -22.85 -22.85 36.28
CA LEU A 47 -21.72 -23.75 36.54
C LEU A 47 -21.44 -24.68 35.35
N GLY A 48 -22.48 -25.22 34.71
CA GLY A 48 -22.34 -26.06 33.52
C GLY A 48 -21.80 -25.31 32.30
N THR A 49 -22.20 -24.06 32.08
CA THR A 49 -21.65 -23.24 30.98
C THR A 49 -20.23 -22.76 31.25
N ALA A 50 -19.90 -22.47 32.52
CA ALA A 50 -18.57 -22.01 32.91
C ALA A 50 -17.51 -23.11 32.73
N THR A 51 -17.84 -24.37 33.02
CA THR A 51 -16.91 -25.50 32.82
C THR A 51 -16.64 -25.77 31.34
N VAL A 52 -17.65 -25.68 30.49
CA VAL A 52 -17.48 -25.84 29.03
C VAL A 52 -16.63 -24.71 28.45
N ALA A 53 -16.93 -23.44 28.79
CA ALA A 53 -16.13 -22.30 28.35
C ALA A 53 -14.68 -22.36 28.85
N THR A 54 -14.47 -22.84 30.09
CA THR A 54 -13.13 -23.08 30.62
C THR A 54 -12.44 -24.21 29.86
N ALA A 55 -13.12 -25.32 29.56
CA ALA A 55 -12.54 -26.43 28.80
C ALA A 55 -12.13 -26.04 27.36
N TYR A 56 -12.87 -25.13 26.72
CA TYR A 56 -12.47 -24.51 25.45
C TYR A 56 -11.28 -23.55 25.63
N GLY A 57 -11.31 -22.69 26.65
CA GLY A 57 -10.24 -21.73 26.93
C GLY A 57 -8.91 -22.36 27.37
N THR A 58 -8.95 -23.55 27.99
CA THR A 58 -7.78 -24.31 28.42
C THR A 58 -7.34 -25.38 27.40
N GLY A 59 -8.02 -25.50 26.26
CA GLY A 59 -7.70 -26.50 25.23
C GLY A 59 -7.96 -27.96 25.63
N LEU A 60 -8.79 -28.22 26.66
CA LEU A 60 -9.17 -29.57 27.07
C LEU A 60 -10.19 -30.22 26.13
N ILE A 61 -10.97 -29.40 25.41
CA ILE A 61 -11.93 -29.83 24.39
C ILE A 61 -11.85 -28.86 23.21
N GLY A 62 -11.30 -29.35 22.10
CA GLY A 62 -11.08 -28.63 20.86
C GLY A 62 -9.94 -29.30 20.11
N SER A 63 -10.12 -29.63 18.84
CA SER A 63 -9.02 -30.08 17.99
C SER A 63 -7.97 -28.97 17.97
N GLU A 64 -6.69 -29.30 18.24
CA GLU A 64 -5.59 -28.39 17.98
C GLU A 64 -5.79 -27.80 16.58
N THR A 65 -6.07 -26.50 16.49
CA THR A 65 -6.11 -25.85 15.18
C THR A 65 -4.75 -26.08 14.56
N PRO A 66 -4.65 -26.80 13.41
CA PRO A 66 -3.36 -27.03 12.79
C PRO A 66 -2.72 -25.66 12.60
N THR A 67 -1.59 -25.45 13.29
CA THR A 67 -0.83 -24.20 13.20
C THR A 67 -0.14 -24.23 11.85
N CYS A 68 -0.93 -23.89 10.84
CA CYS A 68 -0.52 -23.91 9.47
C CYS A 68 0.39 -22.70 9.28
N ALA A 69 1.70 -22.95 9.21
CA ALA A 69 2.69 -21.91 8.98
C ALA A 69 2.62 -21.45 7.52
N PRO A 70 2.69 -20.13 7.23
CA PRO A 70 2.71 -19.64 5.86
C PRO A 70 3.92 -20.19 5.11
N ILE A 71 3.71 -20.57 3.85
CA ILE A 71 4.78 -21.10 2.99
C ILE A 71 5.51 -19.92 2.36
N VAL A 72 6.83 -19.90 2.47
CA VAL A 72 7.69 -18.87 1.85
C VAL A 72 8.09 -19.36 0.46
N GLU A 73 7.76 -18.59 -0.56
CA GLU A 73 8.11 -18.89 -1.95
C GLU A 73 8.84 -17.71 -2.60
N PRO A 74 9.65 -17.94 -3.64
CA PRO A 74 10.18 -16.87 -4.48
C PRO A 74 9.06 -15.97 -4.99
N ALA A 75 9.27 -14.66 -4.91
CA ALA A 75 8.36 -13.69 -5.49
C ALA A 75 8.56 -13.60 -7.02
N PRO A 76 7.50 -13.26 -7.77
CA PRO A 76 7.64 -12.80 -9.15
C PRO A 76 8.58 -11.58 -9.26
N GLU A 77 9.08 -11.31 -10.47
CA GLU A 77 9.80 -10.06 -10.74
C GLU A 77 8.81 -8.88 -10.73
N ARG A 78 9.22 -7.71 -10.24
CA ARG A 78 8.30 -6.57 -10.06
C ARG A 78 7.78 -6.02 -11.39
N ASP A 79 8.56 -6.15 -12.46
CA ASP A 79 8.23 -5.71 -13.82
C ASP A 79 7.63 -6.82 -14.69
N SER A 80 7.43 -8.04 -14.17
CA SER A 80 6.89 -9.16 -14.95
C SER A 80 5.37 -9.16 -15.09
N PHE A 81 4.65 -8.21 -14.47
CA PHE A 81 3.20 -8.14 -14.51
C PHE A 81 2.69 -6.71 -14.47
N ASP A 82 1.53 -6.49 -15.08
CA ASP A 82 0.95 -5.17 -15.21
C ASP A 82 0.10 -4.77 -14.00
N ILE A 83 0.25 -3.50 -13.59
CA ILE A 83 -0.52 -2.87 -12.52
C ILE A 83 -1.35 -1.72 -13.10
N GLN A 84 -2.66 -1.82 -12.94
CA GLN A 84 -3.56 -0.67 -13.06
C GLN A 84 -3.75 -0.03 -11.68
N LEU A 85 -3.42 1.26 -11.55
CA LEU A 85 -3.57 2.01 -10.30
C LEU A 85 -4.80 2.93 -10.37
N LEU A 86 -5.71 2.78 -9.42
CA LEU A 86 -6.88 3.64 -9.25
C LEU A 86 -6.84 4.33 -7.88
N ASN A 87 -7.11 5.64 -7.85
CA ASN A 87 -7.33 6.38 -6.61
C ASN A 87 -8.83 6.40 -6.26
N SER A 88 -9.23 5.87 -5.09
CA SER A 88 -10.61 5.96 -4.60
C SER A 88 -10.84 7.03 -3.53
N ASN A 89 -9.80 7.80 -3.18
CA ASN A 89 -9.89 8.91 -2.24
C ASN A 89 -9.82 10.27 -2.96
N ASP A 90 -10.15 11.34 -2.22
CA ASP A 90 -10.23 12.71 -2.74
C ASP A 90 -8.88 13.46 -2.69
N THR A 91 -7.75 12.75 -2.53
CA THR A 91 -6.43 13.37 -2.51
C THR A 91 -5.91 13.54 -3.93
N ASP A 92 -5.91 14.78 -4.43
CA ASP A 92 -5.36 15.11 -5.74
C ASP A 92 -3.88 14.72 -5.87
N GLY A 93 -3.52 14.14 -7.01
CA GLY A 93 -2.13 13.75 -7.33
C GLY A 93 -1.63 12.47 -6.67
N LEU A 94 -2.33 11.95 -5.64
CA LEU A 94 -1.87 10.76 -4.89
C LEU A 94 -1.58 9.56 -5.79
N GLY A 95 -2.50 9.23 -6.70
CA GLY A 95 -2.33 8.09 -7.60
C GLY A 95 -1.07 8.22 -8.48
N THR A 96 -0.80 9.43 -8.97
CA THR A 96 0.39 9.72 -9.79
C THR A 96 1.67 9.62 -8.97
N ASP A 97 1.67 10.10 -7.72
CA ASP A 97 2.84 10.05 -6.86
C ASP A 97 3.18 8.61 -6.44
N VAL A 98 2.17 7.82 -6.05
CA VAL A 98 2.35 6.40 -5.74
C VAL A 98 2.79 5.61 -6.97
N ALA A 99 2.22 5.89 -8.14
CA ALA A 99 2.65 5.26 -9.39
C ALA A 99 4.13 5.51 -9.67
N ARG A 100 4.58 6.76 -9.54
CA ARG A 100 5.99 7.11 -9.73
C ARG A 100 6.89 6.37 -8.75
N GLU A 101 6.49 6.29 -7.48
CA GLU A 101 7.26 5.57 -6.47
C GLU A 101 7.31 4.06 -6.75
N LEU A 102 6.22 3.45 -7.23
CA LEU A 102 6.19 2.05 -7.64
C LEU A 102 7.02 1.79 -8.90
N THR A 103 7.02 2.70 -9.87
CA THR A 103 7.89 2.60 -11.06
C THR A 103 9.37 2.73 -10.68
N LEU A 104 9.72 3.60 -9.73
CA LEU A 104 11.08 3.66 -9.17
C LEU A 104 11.47 2.37 -8.44
N ARG A 105 10.48 1.59 -8.03
CA ARG A 105 10.63 0.28 -7.39
C ARG A 105 10.59 -0.87 -8.39
N ASP A 106 10.69 -0.59 -9.69
CA ASP A 106 10.67 -1.53 -10.81
C ASP A 106 9.31 -2.21 -11.04
N PHE A 107 8.21 -1.66 -10.53
CA PHE A 107 6.88 -2.18 -10.87
C PHE A 107 6.36 -1.62 -12.21
N SER A 108 5.71 -2.47 -13.02
CA SER A 108 5.08 -2.07 -14.28
C SER A 108 3.70 -1.44 -14.05
N ILE A 109 3.64 -0.11 -13.97
CA ILE A 109 2.37 0.63 -13.91
C ILE A 109 1.89 0.94 -15.33
N THR A 110 0.78 0.34 -15.75
CA THR A 110 0.24 0.51 -17.11
C THR A 110 -0.79 1.62 -17.22
N SER A 111 -1.47 1.95 -16.12
CA SER A 111 -2.42 3.06 -16.09
C SER A 111 -2.58 3.61 -14.68
N VAL A 112 -2.87 4.92 -14.61
CA VAL A 112 -3.21 5.65 -13.40
C VAL A 112 -4.53 6.38 -13.65
N GLY A 113 -5.49 6.20 -12.76
CA GLY A 113 -6.80 6.85 -12.87
C GLY A 113 -7.49 7.01 -11.53
N ASN A 114 -8.72 7.49 -11.57
CA ASN A 114 -9.61 7.51 -10.41
C ASN A 114 -10.53 6.29 -10.46
N ALA A 115 -10.83 5.72 -9.30
CA ALA A 115 -11.83 4.68 -9.19
C ALA A 115 -13.23 5.26 -9.47
N ASP A 116 -14.18 4.39 -9.83
CA ASP A 116 -15.58 4.80 -9.92
C ASP A 116 -16.07 5.35 -8.57
N SER A 117 -16.94 6.37 -8.59
CA SER A 117 -17.44 7.03 -7.38
C SER A 117 -18.15 6.09 -6.38
N SER A 118 -18.61 4.92 -6.83
CA SER A 118 -19.18 3.87 -5.97
C SER A 118 -18.14 3.00 -5.27
N VAL A 119 -16.88 3.03 -5.70
CA VAL A 119 -15.79 2.26 -5.12
C VAL A 119 -15.27 2.99 -3.90
N TYR A 120 -15.52 2.43 -2.72
CA TYR A 120 -15.07 2.97 -1.45
C TYR A 120 -14.15 1.99 -0.73
N VAL A 121 -12.87 2.34 -0.60
CA VAL A 121 -11.88 1.57 0.15
C VAL A 121 -11.53 2.32 1.45
N LYS A 122 -12.10 1.86 2.57
CA LYS A 122 -11.82 2.44 3.91
C LYS A 122 -10.37 2.24 4.36
N GLY A 123 -9.75 1.12 3.96
CA GLY A 123 -8.38 0.75 4.35
C GLY A 123 -7.31 1.47 3.53
N ALA A 124 -6.07 1.02 3.66
CA ALA A 124 -4.94 1.58 2.90
C ALA A 124 -5.09 1.37 1.39
N ALA A 125 -5.39 0.14 0.98
CA ALA A 125 -5.67 -0.20 -0.41
C ALA A 125 -6.40 -1.55 -0.51
N THR A 126 -7.01 -1.80 -1.66
CA THR A 126 -7.43 -3.14 -2.08
C THR A 126 -6.72 -3.49 -3.38
N ILE A 127 -6.11 -4.67 -3.43
CA ILE A 127 -5.42 -5.21 -4.61
C ILE A 127 -6.27 -6.34 -5.18
N TYR A 128 -6.84 -6.09 -6.35
CA TYR A 128 -7.68 -7.03 -7.06
C TYR A 128 -6.85 -7.88 -8.01
N TYR A 129 -7.12 -9.19 -8.04
CA TYR A 129 -6.36 -10.15 -8.82
C TYR A 129 -7.21 -11.30 -9.33
N GLY A 130 -6.73 -11.98 -10.38
CA GLY A 130 -7.36 -13.14 -10.99
C GLY A 130 -6.74 -14.47 -10.54
N PRO A 131 -7.17 -15.62 -11.05
CA PRO A 131 -6.59 -16.92 -10.69
C PRO A 131 -5.06 -16.99 -10.84
N GLU A 132 -4.50 -16.31 -11.85
CA GLU A 132 -3.05 -16.30 -12.16
C GLU A 132 -2.29 -15.16 -11.45
N GLY A 133 -2.99 -14.12 -10.97
CA GLY A 133 -2.38 -12.90 -10.41
C GLY A 133 -2.15 -12.92 -8.89
N ARG A 134 -2.39 -14.06 -8.22
CA ARG A 134 -2.33 -14.14 -6.74
C ARG A 134 -0.96 -13.75 -6.19
N ASP A 135 0.09 -14.29 -6.79
CA ASP A 135 1.46 -14.09 -6.31
C ASP A 135 1.92 -12.65 -6.53
N ASN A 136 1.52 -12.07 -7.67
CA ASN A 136 1.70 -10.66 -8.02
C ASN A 136 1.03 -9.75 -6.98
N ALA A 137 -0.21 -10.08 -6.59
CA ALA A 137 -0.94 -9.33 -5.58
C ALA A 137 -0.30 -9.42 -4.19
N LEU A 138 0.23 -10.58 -3.81
CA LEU A 138 0.95 -10.75 -2.54
C LEU A 138 2.28 -9.96 -2.52
N LEU A 139 3.01 -9.93 -3.65
CA LEU A 139 4.20 -9.11 -3.78
C LEU A 139 3.88 -7.62 -3.64
N LEU A 140 2.84 -7.15 -4.33
CA LEU A 140 2.40 -5.76 -4.24
C LEU A 140 1.87 -5.40 -2.84
N GLN A 141 1.18 -6.33 -2.17
CA GLN A 141 0.67 -6.15 -0.80
C GLN A 141 1.82 -5.84 0.19
N LYS A 142 3.00 -6.43 0.01
CA LYS A 142 4.17 -6.13 0.85
C LYS A 142 4.57 -4.65 0.80
N GLN A 143 4.24 -3.94 -0.29
CA GLN A 143 4.55 -2.53 -0.45
C GLN A 143 3.60 -1.62 0.33
N ILE A 144 2.42 -2.11 0.70
CA ILE A 144 1.32 -1.28 1.23
C ILE A 144 0.79 -1.91 2.51
N PRO A 145 1.33 -1.53 3.69
CA PRO A 145 0.85 -2.03 4.97
C PRO A 145 -0.65 -1.74 5.15
N GLY A 146 -1.40 -2.74 5.62
CA GLY A 146 -2.85 -2.62 5.80
C GLY A 146 -3.68 -2.72 4.51
N SER A 147 -3.05 -2.99 3.36
CA SER A 147 -3.77 -3.34 2.13
C SER A 147 -4.37 -4.75 2.20
N LYS A 148 -5.49 -4.94 1.50
CA LYS A 148 -6.17 -6.22 1.36
C LYS A 148 -6.00 -6.74 -0.06
N VAL A 149 -5.98 -8.06 -0.22
CA VAL A 149 -6.06 -8.70 -1.54
C VAL A 149 -7.45 -9.27 -1.76
N TRP A 150 -7.97 -9.19 -2.98
CA TRP A 150 -9.30 -9.69 -3.35
C TRP A 150 -9.26 -10.39 -4.71
N ASN A 151 -9.70 -11.65 -4.75
CA ASN A 151 -9.84 -12.36 -6.02
C ASN A 151 -11.17 -11.94 -6.68
N ASP A 152 -11.12 -11.20 -7.77
CA ASP A 152 -12.30 -10.79 -8.55
C ASP A 152 -12.50 -11.62 -9.82
N ALA A 153 -11.76 -12.73 -9.95
CA ALA A 153 -11.82 -13.64 -11.09
C ALA A 153 -11.52 -12.96 -12.44
N ARG A 154 -10.79 -11.84 -12.47
CA ARG A 154 -10.27 -11.27 -13.71
C ARG A 154 -9.39 -12.28 -14.46
N PRO A 155 -9.33 -12.21 -15.80
CA PRO A 155 -8.43 -13.05 -16.58
C PRO A 155 -6.97 -12.58 -16.45
N GLY A 156 -6.04 -13.51 -16.67
CA GLY A 156 -4.60 -13.25 -16.67
C GLY A 156 -4.01 -12.98 -15.29
N ASP A 157 -2.77 -12.49 -15.29
CA ASP A 157 -1.92 -12.31 -14.12
C ASP A 157 -1.80 -10.86 -13.63
N SER A 158 -2.36 -9.91 -14.39
CA SER A 158 -2.40 -8.49 -14.02
C SER A 158 -3.15 -8.23 -12.71
N VAL A 159 -2.78 -7.15 -12.05
CA VAL A 159 -3.42 -6.71 -10.79
C VAL A 159 -3.94 -5.28 -10.89
N GLN A 160 -5.01 -4.98 -10.16
CA GLN A 160 -5.49 -3.61 -10.00
C GLN A 160 -5.32 -3.18 -8.55
N LEU A 161 -4.55 -2.12 -8.37
CA LEU A 161 -4.35 -1.46 -7.09
C LEU A 161 -5.36 -0.33 -6.94
N VAL A 162 -6.25 -0.42 -5.96
CA VAL A 162 -7.16 0.67 -5.59
C VAL A 162 -6.70 1.27 -4.27
N LEU A 163 -6.16 2.49 -4.31
CA LEU A 163 -5.75 3.25 -3.13
C LEU A 163 -6.99 3.73 -2.38
N GLY A 164 -7.01 3.52 -1.06
CA GLY A 164 -8.13 3.88 -0.19
C GLY A 164 -7.90 5.14 0.63
N TYR A 165 -8.91 5.48 1.43
CA TYR A 165 -8.88 6.63 2.34
C TYR A 165 -7.92 6.45 3.52
N GLY A 166 -7.57 5.20 3.84
CA GLY A 166 -6.59 4.87 4.87
C GLY A 166 -5.15 4.80 4.34
N PHE A 167 -4.89 5.18 3.09
CA PHE A 167 -3.54 5.16 2.54
C PHE A 167 -2.68 6.24 3.22
N ASP A 168 -1.52 5.85 3.74
CA ASP A 168 -0.53 6.76 4.32
C ASP A 168 0.66 6.88 3.36
N LYS A 169 1.41 5.78 3.19
CA LYS A 169 2.59 5.69 2.33
C LYS A 169 2.93 4.25 2.01
N LEU A 170 3.79 4.06 1.00
CA LEU A 170 4.44 2.78 0.78
C LEU A 170 5.42 2.45 1.91
N VAL A 171 5.76 1.17 2.07
CA VAL A 171 6.84 0.75 2.98
C VAL A 171 8.12 1.52 2.66
N SER A 172 8.82 1.96 3.69
CA SER A 172 10.10 2.63 3.51
C SER A 172 11.12 1.66 2.92
N GLU A 173 11.69 2.00 1.77
CA GLU A 173 12.76 1.26 1.11
C GLU A 173 13.86 2.26 0.71
N PRO A 174 15.16 1.91 0.79
CA PRO A 174 16.21 2.76 0.25
C PRO A 174 15.97 3.06 -1.23
N GLU A 175 16.14 4.33 -1.61
CA GLU A 175 16.05 4.73 -3.01
C GLU A 175 17.14 3.97 -3.83
N PRO A 176 16.81 3.40 -5.00
CA PRO A 176 17.81 2.69 -5.80
C PRO A 176 18.91 3.66 -6.26
N PRO A 177 20.14 3.16 -6.52
CA PRO A 177 21.22 3.97 -7.09
C PRO A 177 20.78 4.70 -8.36
N LEU A 178 21.37 5.87 -8.65
CA LEU A 178 21.10 6.58 -9.90
C LEU A 178 21.29 5.65 -11.12
N PRO A 179 20.43 5.77 -12.16
CA PRO A 179 20.48 4.89 -13.31
C PRO A 179 21.87 4.86 -13.94
N ALA A 180 22.22 3.71 -14.51
CA ALA A 180 23.44 3.55 -15.28
C ALA A 180 23.36 4.40 -16.57
N PRO A 181 24.49 4.85 -17.13
CA PRO A 181 24.51 5.55 -18.41
C PRO A 181 23.70 4.85 -19.52
N SER A 182 23.79 3.51 -19.58
CA SER A 182 23.07 2.68 -20.55
C SER A 182 21.55 2.72 -20.45
N GLU A 183 21.00 3.24 -19.35
CA GLU A 183 19.55 3.40 -19.14
C GLU A 183 19.07 4.80 -19.48
N ILE A 184 20.01 5.74 -19.72
CA ILE A 184 19.71 7.15 -19.91
C ILE A 184 19.68 7.49 -21.39
N THR A 185 18.53 7.98 -21.84
CA THR A 185 18.37 8.54 -23.18
C THR A 185 18.41 10.06 -23.12
N LEU A 186 19.29 10.68 -23.92
CA LEU A 186 19.43 12.13 -23.96
C LEU A 186 19.53 12.70 -25.38
N ASN A 187 19.31 14.02 -25.48
CA ASN A 187 19.74 14.81 -26.63
C ASN A 187 20.89 15.73 -26.22
N VAL A 188 21.74 16.12 -27.18
CA VAL A 188 22.83 17.10 -26.96
C VAL A 188 22.63 18.28 -27.89
N TYR A 189 22.51 19.48 -27.32
CA TYR A 189 22.23 20.70 -28.04
C TYR A 189 23.34 21.73 -27.86
N ASN A 190 23.69 22.40 -28.96
CA ASN A 190 24.68 23.47 -28.97
C ASN A 190 24.00 24.84 -28.99
N THR A 191 24.40 25.75 -28.10
CA THR A 191 24.03 27.19 -28.17
C THR A 191 25.21 28.10 -28.50
N THR A 192 26.38 27.52 -28.80
CA THR A 192 27.63 28.24 -29.05
C THR A 192 27.89 28.46 -30.54
N TRP A 193 28.96 29.19 -30.84
CA TRP A 193 29.47 29.39 -32.20
C TRP A 193 30.35 28.24 -32.70
N GLN A 194 30.66 27.25 -31.87
CA GLN A 194 31.55 26.15 -32.24
C GLN A 194 30.81 25.12 -33.08
N GLU A 195 31.15 25.02 -34.36
CA GLU A 195 30.55 24.02 -35.25
C GLU A 195 30.93 22.60 -34.81
N GLY A 196 29.97 21.67 -34.86
CA GLY A 196 30.20 20.26 -34.54
C GLY A 196 30.23 19.90 -33.05
N LEU A 197 30.29 20.88 -32.14
CA LEU A 197 30.46 20.65 -30.70
C LEU A 197 29.44 19.65 -30.10
N ALA A 198 28.15 19.78 -30.42
CA ALA A 198 27.14 18.85 -29.90
C ALA A 198 27.35 17.40 -30.37
N SER A 199 27.88 17.20 -31.58
CA SER A 199 28.16 15.87 -32.13
C SER A 199 29.40 15.25 -31.51
N GLU A 200 30.42 16.06 -31.24
CA GLU A 200 31.64 15.65 -30.52
C GLU A 200 31.30 15.18 -29.10
N VAL A 201 30.66 16.04 -28.30
CA VAL A 201 30.25 15.71 -26.92
C VAL A 201 29.30 14.51 -26.89
N ALA A 202 28.44 14.36 -27.90
CA ALA A 202 27.60 13.18 -28.04
C ALA A 202 28.39 11.89 -28.30
N GLY A 203 29.50 11.96 -29.04
CA GLY A 203 30.43 10.85 -29.22
C GLY A 203 31.00 10.40 -27.88
N ASP A 204 31.55 11.34 -27.12
CA ASP A 204 32.15 11.04 -25.82
C ASP A 204 31.14 10.47 -24.82
N LEU A 205 29.91 10.98 -24.82
CA LEU A 205 28.85 10.45 -23.96
C LEU A 205 28.41 9.04 -24.39
N LYS A 206 28.39 8.73 -25.69
CA LYS A 206 28.13 7.36 -26.17
C LYS A 206 29.24 6.39 -25.75
N ASP A 207 30.49 6.82 -25.81
CA ASP A 207 31.64 6.02 -25.36
C ASP A 207 31.57 5.76 -23.85
N ARG A 208 30.96 6.68 -23.09
CA ARG A 208 30.62 6.51 -21.66
C ARG A 208 29.32 5.73 -21.42
N GLY A 209 28.73 5.15 -22.46
CA GLY A 209 27.57 4.26 -22.39
C GLY A 209 26.20 4.94 -22.42
N PHE A 210 26.12 6.26 -22.58
CA PHE A 210 24.83 6.95 -22.68
C PHE A 210 24.14 6.70 -24.03
N LYS A 211 22.80 6.70 -24.03
CA LYS A 211 22.01 6.59 -25.27
C LYS A 211 21.69 7.98 -25.82
N VAL A 212 22.56 8.53 -26.66
CA VAL A 212 22.27 9.81 -27.34
C VAL A 212 21.32 9.58 -28.50
N LYS A 213 20.14 10.21 -28.44
CA LYS A 213 19.07 10.11 -29.42
C LYS A 213 19.19 11.16 -30.54
N ALA A 214 19.53 12.39 -30.21
CA ALA A 214 19.65 13.47 -31.19
C ALA A 214 20.76 14.46 -30.80
N THR A 215 21.32 15.11 -31.82
CA THR A 215 22.24 16.24 -31.69
C THR A 215 21.80 17.38 -32.59
N GLY A 216 22.18 18.62 -32.26
CA GLY A 216 21.93 19.77 -33.11
C GLY A 216 22.05 21.10 -32.38
N ASN A 217 21.56 22.17 -33.00
CA ASN A 217 21.40 23.46 -32.32
C ASN A 217 20.21 23.40 -31.36
N ASP A 218 20.24 24.19 -30.28
CA ASP A 218 19.15 24.24 -29.31
C ASP A 218 17.83 24.69 -29.99
N PRO A 219 16.79 23.83 -30.01
CA PRO A 219 15.50 24.21 -30.60
C PRO A 219 14.80 25.35 -29.86
N LYS A 220 15.17 25.59 -28.59
CA LYS A 220 14.64 26.72 -27.82
C LYS A 220 15.39 28.03 -28.11
N MET A 221 16.43 28.01 -28.95
CA MET A 221 17.26 29.17 -29.30
C MET A 221 17.74 29.93 -28.06
N SER A 222 18.09 29.21 -27.00
CA SER A 222 18.60 29.85 -25.78
C SER A 222 19.99 30.42 -26.02
N PHE A 223 20.29 31.51 -25.34
CA PHE A 223 21.63 32.08 -25.31
C PHE A 223 22.21 31.89 -23.91
N LEU A 224 23.25 31.05 -23.82
CA LEU A 224 23.93 30.69 -22.58
C LEU A 224 25.33 31.30 -22.58
N GLU A 225 25.44 32.56 -22.18
CA GLU A 225 26.68 33.34 -22.26
C GLU A 225 27.70 32.94 -21.20
N ASP A 226 27.23 32.72 -19.97
CA ASP A 226 28.05 32.51 -18.78
C ASP A 226 27.97 31.09 -18.23
N GLU A 227 27.07 30.26 -18.77
CA GLU A 227 26.90 28.88 -18.34
C GLU A 227 27.85 27.93 -19.10
N VAL A 228 28.35 26.91 -18.38
CA VAL A 228 29.06 25.77 -18.97
C VAL A 228 28.07 24.92 -19.76
N ALA A 229 27.00 24.51 -19.09
CA ALA A 229 25.89 23.78 -19.69
C ALA A 229 24.65 23.82 -18.79
N ILE A 230 23.49 23.54 -19.37
CA ILE A 230 22.24 23.29 -18.68
C ILE A 230 21.73 21.90 -19.04
N ILE A 231 21.38 21.09 -18.05
CA ILE A 231 20.63 19.85 -18.26
C ILE A 231 19.16 20.13 -18.03
N ARG A 232 18.35 20.01 -19.09
CA ARG A 232 16.89 20.18 -19.04
C ARG A 232 16.19 18.84 -18.84
N PHE A 233 15.25 18.77 -17.91
CA PHE A 233 14.55 17.51 -17.57
C PHE A 233 13.15 17.75 -16.98
N GLY A 234 12.28 16.75 -17.16
CA GLY A 234 10.99 16.69 -16.47
C GLY A 234 11.05 15.84 -15.20
N PRO A 235 9.94 15.71 -14.45
CA PRO A 235 9.88 14.90 -13.23
C PRO A 235 10.47 13.49 -13.42
N GLU A 236 10.09 12.80 -14.50
CA GLU A 236 10.56 11.43 -14.79
C GLU A 236 12.03 11.36 -15.24
N GLY A 237 12.62 12.47 -15.68
CA GLY A 237 14.02 12.56 -16.12
C GLY A 237 14.99 13.00 -15.02
N GLN A 238 14.52 13.31 -13.82
CA GLN A 238 15.34 13.93 -12.77
C GLN A 238 16.53 13.07 -12.35
N ARG A 239 16.33 11.75 -12.21
CA ARG A 239 17.42 10.82 -11.83
C ARG A 239 18.45 10.68 -12.94
N ALA A 240 18.01 10.64 -14.20
CA ALA A 240 18.89 10.66 -15.37
C ALA A 240 19.70 11.95 -15.44
N ALA A 241 19.07 13.10 -15.17
CA ALA A 241 19.74 14.40 -15.14
C ALA A 241 20.81 14.46 -14.04
N LYS A 242 20.52 13.95 -12.84
CA LYS A 242 21.52 13.85 -11.75
C LYS A 242 22.72 12.98 -12.14
N ARG A 243 22.50 11.86 -12.84
CA ARG A 243 23.60 11.03 -13.35
C ARG A 243 24.41 11.76 -14.41
N LEU A 244 23.75 12.39 -15.37
CA LEU A 244 24.42 13.15 -16.42
C LEU A 244 25.21 14.34 -15.87
N ALA A 245 24.71 14.99 -14.82
CA ALA A 245 25.40 16.09 -14.16
C ALA A 245 26.74 15.68 -13.51
N GLN A 246 26.95 14.39 -13.24
CA GLN A 246 28.25 13.91 -12.76
C GLN A 246 29.33 14.01 -13.84
N GLN A 247 28.96 14.09 -15.12
CA GLN A 247 29.89 14.15 -16.25
C GLN A 247 30.44 15.55 -16.51
N VAL A 248 29.77 16.60 -16.05
CA VAL A 248 30.09 17.99 -16.41
C VAL A 248 30.30 18.80 -15.14
N GLU A 249 31.44 19.48 -15.04
CA GLU A 249 31.69 20.38 -13.92
C GLU A 249 30.93 21.70 -14.11
N GLY A 250 30.32 22.23 -13.05
CA GLY A 250 29.59 23.51 -13.10
C GLY A 250 28.26 23.49 -13.89
N VAL A 251 27.79 22.32 -14.33
CA VAL A 251 26.50 22.20 -15.04
C VAL A 251 25.31 22.54 -14.14
N GLN A 252 24.35 23.26 -14.70
CA GLN A 252 23.11 23.60 -14.01
C GLN A 252 21.99 22.62 -14.35
N LEU A 253 21.12 22.35 -13.39
CA LEU A 253 19.94 21.52 -13.55
C LEU A 253 18.70 22.41 -13.72
N GLN A 254 18.02 22.30 -14.86
CA GLN A 254 16.79 23.03 -15.16
C GLN A 254 15.61 22.08 -15.32
N LYS A 255 14.66 22.15 -14.38
CA LYS A 255 13.40 21.43 -14.51
C LYS A 255 12.49 22.13 -15.53
N ASP A 256 11.87 21.38 -16.42
CA ASP A 256 10.79 21.86 -17.28
C ASP A 256 9.55 20.94 -17.20
N ASP A 257 8.51 21.28 -17.97
CA ASP A 257 7.18 20.65 -17.87
C ASP A 257 7.03 19.39 -18.74
N ARG A 258 8.12 18.83 -19.28
CA ARG A 258 8.04 17.58 -20.04
C ARG A 258 7.61 16.43 -19.12
N THR A 259 6.85 15.49 -19.67
CA THR A 259 6.44 14.27 -18.95
C THR A 259 7.30 13.05 -19.29
N THR A 260 8.20 13.15 -20.28
CA THR A 260 9.09 12.06 -20.65
C THR A 260 10.29 11.94 -19.72
N ASN A 261 10.87 10.75 -19.61
CA ASN A 261 12.12 10.49 -18.88
C ASN A 261 13.41 10.96 -19.59
N LYS A 262 13.29 11.56 -20.78
CA LYS A 262 14.44 12.05 -21.56
C LYS A 262 14.99 13.36 -21.00
N VAL A 263 16.30 13.51 -21.11
CA VAL A 263 17.01 14.73 -20.70
C VAL A 263 17.70 15.37 -21.89
N ASP A 264 17.89 16.69 -21.84
CA ASP A 264 18.69 17.40 -22.84
C ASP A 264 19.91 17.99 -22.17
N LEU A 265 21.10 17.76 -22.73
CA LEU A 265 22.31 18.49 -22.39
C LEU A 265 22.44 19.68 -23.34
N VAL A 266 22.44 20.90 -22.81
CA VAL A 266 22.52 22.12 -23.60
C VAL A 266 23.84 22.81 -23.29
N LEU A 267 24.74 22.85 -24.26
CA LEU A 267 26.11 23.32 -24.12
C LEU A 267 26.15 24.84 -24.26
N GLY A 268 26.71 25.53 -23.26
CA GLY A 268 26.82 26.99 -23.22
C GLY A 268 28.21 27.50 -23.63
N ASN A 269 28.36 28.82 -23.71
CA ASN A 269 29.59 29.45 -24.23
C ASN A 269 30.81 29.28 -23.32
N LYS A 270 30.63 28.87 -22.06
CA LYS A 270 31.73 28.48 -21.16
C LYS A 270 32.03 26.98 -21.19
N TRP A 271 31.45 26.23 -22.12
CA TRP A 271 31.78 24.82 -22.30
C TRP A 271 33.29 24.66 -22.56
N ASP A 272 33.88 23.65 -21.93
CA ASP A 272 35.26 23.26 -22.12
C ASP A 272 35.30 21.77 -22.51
N ASP A 273 35.08 20.89 -21.54
CA ASP A 273 35.06 19.44 -21.75
C ASP A 273 34.19 18.73 -20.71
N LEU A 274 33.90 17.45 -20.95
CA LEU A 274 33.48 16.52 -19.92
C LEU A 274 34.60 16.31 -18.90
N LYS A 275 34.21 15.99 -17.66
CA LYS A 275 35.17 15.54 -16.66
C LYS A 275 35.97 14.34 -17.17
N PRO A 276 37.26 14.22 -16.82
CA PRO A 276 38.07 13.06 -17.18
C PRO A 276 37.37 11.76 -16.79
N ALA A 277 37.33 10.78 -17.69
CA ALA A 277 36.61 9.52 -17.45
C ALA A 277 37.10 8.80 -16.18
N SER A 278 38.39 8.91 -15.84
CA SER A 278 38.96 8.35 -14.62
C SER A 278 38.41 8.96 -13.31
N GLN A 279 37.79 10.14 -13.37
CA GLN A 279 37.17 10.80 -12.22
C GLN A 279 35.68 10.47 -12.09
N VAL A 280 35.11 9.76 -13.06
CA VAL A 280 33.71 9.36 -13.09
C VAL A 280 33.64 7.84 -12.91
N PRO A 281 33.05 7.33 -11.82
CA PRO A 281 32.89 5.89 -11.64
C PRO A 281 32.06 5.27 -12.77
N GLU A 282 32.55 4.16 -13.34
CA GLU A 282 31.73 3.31 -14.19
C GLU A 282 30.61 2.67 -13.36
N VAL A 283 29.38 2.73 -13.86
CA VAL A 283 28.21 2.18 -13.17
C VAL A 283 27.45 1.24 -14.10
N LYS A 284 27.19 0.03 -13.60
CA LYS A 284 26.35 -0.97 -14.27
C LYS A 284 24.88 -0.79 -13.86
N PRO A 285 23.92 -1.25 -14.67
CA PRO A 285 22.52 -1.29 -14.29
C PRO A 285 22.33 -1.95 -12.92
N TYR A 286 21.51 -1.33 -12.09
CA TYR A 286 21.19 -1.86 -10.77
C TYR A 286 20.31 -3.11 -10.93
N VAL A 287 20.67 -4.18 -10.24
CA VAL A 287 19.86 -5.40 -10.18
C VAL A 287 19.26 -5.50 -8.78
N ARG A 288 17.93 -5.46 -8.71
CA ARG A 288 17.19 -5.62 -7.47
C ARG A 288 17.40 -7.02 -6.90
N PRO A 289 17.67 -7.15 -5.58
CA PRO A 289 17.74 -8.46 -4.94
C PRO A 289 16.41 -9.22 -5.08
N ALA A 290 16.50 -10.53 -5.31
CA ALA A 290 15.32 -11.39 -5.35
C ALA A 290 14.54 -11.33 -4.03
N GLU A 291 13.21 -11.35 -4.13
CA GLU A 291 12.31 -11.27 -3.00
C GLU A 291 11.55 -12.59 -2.79
N THR A 292 10.89 -12.70 -1.64
CA THR A 292 9.96 -13.79 -1.34
C THR A 292 8.58 -13.25 -0.99
N ILE A 293 7.56 -14.09 -1.19
CA ILE A 293 6.19 -13.89 -0.75
C ILE A 293 5.80 -14.96 0.27
N GLN A 294 4.80 -14.65 1.09
CA GLN A 294 4.21 -15.59 2.04
C GLN A 294 2.83 -16.00 1.54
N LYS A 295 2.65 -17.29 1.27
CA LYS A 295 1.35 -17.86 0.89
C LYS A 295 0.63 -18.36 2.12
N PRO A 296 -0.67 -18.02 2.30
CA PRO A 296 -1.54 -18.74 3.22
C PRO A 296 -1.45 -20.21 2.88
N CYS A 297 -1.07 -21.01 3.86
CA CYS A 297 -1.02 -22.44 3.72
C CYS A 297 -2.45 -22.99 3.60
N THR A 298 -2.63 -23.97 2.73
CA THR A 298 -3.90 -24.69 2.59
C THR A 298 -3.86 -25.86 3.58
N PRO A 299 -4.78 -25.96 4.55
CA PRO A 299 -4.87 -27.17 5.36
C PRO A 299 -5.16 -28.35 4.42
N GLU A 300 -4.39 -29.43 4.54
CA GLU A 300 -4.59 -30.64 3.72
C GLU A 300 -6.04 -31.14 3.85
N GLY A 301 -6.75 -31.28 2.73
CA GLY A 301 -8.05 -31.97 2.67
C GLY A 301 -9.33 -31.12 2.66
N SER A 302 -9.28 -29.85 2.25
CA SER A 302 -10.48 -29.03 1.97
C SER A 302 -11.01 -29.21 0.55
#